data_AF-A0A940AS67-F1
#
_entry.id   AF-A0A940AS67-F1
#
_cell.length_a   1.000
_cell.length_b   1.000
_cell.length_c   1.000
_cell.angle_alpha   90.00
_cell.angle_beta   90.00
_cell.angle_gamma   90.00
#
_symmetry.space_group_name_H-M   'P 1'
#
loop_
_entity.id
_entity.type
_entity.pdbx_description
1 polymer ?
#
loop_
_entity_poly.entity_id
_entity_poly.type
_entity_poly.pdbx_seq_one_letter_code
_entity_poly.pdbx_strand_id
1 'polypeptide(L)'
;MSRMFGRLDRETRRMINEDSKDRSQNSVLADKEAELRAHRLKVEYMIRVLWECLMEMGVTREEVDRKMQEIEKRGWTINPNGYYRPCPNCGKKVHDYTEKVFEATCVYCGTVVPMYPGDIEE
;
A
#
# COMPACT_ATOMS: atom_id res chain seq x y z
N MET A 1 -31.21 -4.62 49.28
CA MET A 1 -30.74 -5.54 48.23
C MET A 1 -30.46 -4.81 46.91
N SER A 2 -29.61 -3.77 46.88
CA SER A 2 -29.51 -2.87 45.69
C SER A 2 -28.09 -2.49 45.26
N ARG A 3 -27.04 -3.20 45.72
CA ARG A 3 -25.63 -2.90 45.37
C ARG A 3 -24.97 -3.91 44.44
N MET A 4 -25.61 -5.05 44.15
CA MET A 4 -25.05 -6.08 43.25
C MET A 4 -25.37 -5.83 41.77
N PHE A 5 -26.51 -5.21 41.44
CA PHE A 5 -26.91 -4.96 40.05
C PHE A 5 -26.07 -3.91 39.31
N GLY A 6 -25.48 -2.94 40.02
CA GLY A 6 -24.63 -1.89 39.41
C GLY A 6 -23.19 -2.34 39.09
N ARG A 7 -22.74 -3.50 39.59
CA ARG A 7 -21.41 -4.07 39.26
C ARG A 7 -21.45 -4.86 37.95
N LEU A 8 -22.50 -5.65 37.73
CA LEU A 8 -22.70 -6.43 36.51
C LEU A 8 -22.78 -5.54 35.26
N ASP A 9 -23.56 -4.46 35.27
CA ASP A 9 -23.68 -3.53 34.12
C ASP A 9 -22.31 -2.90 33.74
N ARG A 10 -21.43 -2.69 34.72
CA ARG A 10 -20.11 -2.08 34.49
C ARG A 10 -19.11 -3.07 33.88
N GLU A 11 -19.15 -4.34 34.27
CA GLU A 11 -18.34 -5.41 33.66
C GLU A 11 -18.84 -5.76 32.26
N THR A 12 -20.16 -5.87 32.06
CA THR A 12 -20.74 -6.14 30.74
C THR A 12 -20.42 -5.00 29.75
N ARG A 13 -20.48 -3.73 30.18
CA ARG A 13 -20.04 -2.60 29.34
C ARG A 13 -18.55 -2.60 29.02
N ARG A 14 -17.69 -3.11 29.92
CA ARG A 14 -16.26 -3.25 29.63
C ARG A 14 -16.01 -4.34 28.60
N MET A 15 -16.63 -5.51 28.76
CA MET A 15 -16.52 -6.62 27.82
C MET A 15 -17.01 -6.24 26.42
N ILE A 16 -18.16 -5.57 26.31
CA ILE A 16 -18.68 -5.10 25.01
C ILE A 16 -17.72 -4.10 24.34
N ASN A 17 -17.09 -3.20 25.11
CA ASN A 17 -16.13 -2.23 24.59
C ASN A 17 -14.79 -2.87 24.19
N GLU A 18 -14.34 -3.90 24.92
CA GLU A 18 -13.12 -4.65 24.59
C GLU A 18 -13.34 -5.49 23.32
N ASP A 19 -14.46 -6.21 23.22
CA ASP A 19 -14.85 -6.95 22.00
C ASP A 19 -15.00 -6.03 20.78
N SER A 20 -15.50 -4.81 20.99
CA SER A 20 -15.64 -3.81 19.92
C SER A 20 -14.29 -3.26 19.45
N LYS A 21 -13.33 -3.09 20.37
CA LYS A 21 -11.97 -2.66 20.03
C LYS A 21 -11.20 -3.75 19.30
N ASP A 22 -11.31 -4.99 19.73
CA ASP A 22 -10.62 -6.13 19.09
C ASP A 22 -11.15 -6.39 17.68
N ARG A 23 -12.48 -6.28 17.47
CA ARG A 23 -13.06 -6.36 16.11
C ARG A 23 -12.59 -5.21 15.20
N SER A 24 -12.50 -3.99 15.73
CA SER A 24 -12.00 -2.85 14.95
C SER A 24 -10.52 -3.03 14.59
N GLN A 25 -9.68 -3.47 15.52
CA GLN A 25 -8.25 -3.70 15.24
C GLN A 25 -8.04 -4.81 14.22
N ASN A 26 -8.81 -5.91 14.30
CA ASN A 26 -8.74 -6.99 13.33
C ASN A 26 -9.20 -6.56 11.92
N SER A 27 -10.22 -5.68 11.82
CA SER A 27 -10.63 -5.14 10.52
C SER A 27 -9.55 -4.25 9.87
N VAL A 28 -8.87 -3.42 10.66
CA VAL A 28 -7.79 -2.54 10.17
C VAL A 28 -6.58 -3.35 9.69
N LEU A 29 -6.27 -4.47 10.36
CA LEU A 29 -5.19 -5.35 9.92
C LEU A 29 -5.55 -6.08 8.61
N ALA A 30 -6.80 -6.54 8.47
CA ALA A 30 -7.26 -7.18 7.24
C ALA A 30 -7.22 -6.24 6.02
N ASP A 31 -7.60 -4.98 6.20
CA ASP A 31 -7.55 -3.97 5.14
C ASP A 31 -6.10 -3.66 4.73
N LYS A 32 -5.18 -3.53 5.70
CA LYS A 32 -3.75 -3.35 5.42
C LYS A 32 -3.13 -4.54 4.69
N GLU A 33 -3.52 -5.76 5.05
CA GLU A 33 -3.05 -6.94 4.33
C GLU A 33 -3.56 -6.98 2.88
N ALA A 34 -4.81 -6.56 2.65
CA ALA A 34 -5.36 -6.46 1.30
C ALA A 34 -4.59 -5.41 0.47
N GLU A 35 -4.29 -4.26 1.06
CA GLU A 35 -3.48 -3.20 0.47
C GLU A 35 -2.07 -3.72 0.09
N LEU A 36 -1.37 -4.39 1.02
CA LEU A 36 -0.05 -4.98 0.75
C LEU A 36 -0.10 -6.03 -0.37
N ARG A 37 -1.15 -6.86 -0.43
CA ARG A 37 -1.34 -7.84 -1.51
C ARG A 37 -1.55 -7.15 -2.85
N ALA A 38 -2.36 -6.09 -2.91
CA ALA A 38 -2.60 -5.33 -4.12
C ALA A 38 -1.31 -4.65 -4.62
N HIS A 39 -0.55 -4.00 -3.74
CA HIS A 39 0.75 -3.41 -4.09
C HIS A 39 1.73 -4.45 -4.64
N ARG A 40 1.81 -5.62 -4.01
CA ARG A 40 2.66 -6.71 -4.47
C ARG A 40 2.29 -7.16 -5.89
N LEU A 41 1.00 -7.34 -6.17
CA LEU A 41 0.53 -7.73 -7.51
C LEU A 41 0.89 -6.68 -8.57
N LYS A 42 0.76 -5.39 -8.26
CA LYS A 42 1.20 -4.31 -9.16
C LYS A 42 2.70 -4.42 -9.47
N VAL A 43 3.53 -4.59 -8.45
CA VAL A 43 4.99 -4.71 -8.60
C VAL A 43 5.35 -5.92 -9.45
N GLU A 44 4.74 -7.08 -9.19
CA GLU A 44 4.95 -8.29 -9.99
C GLU A 44 4.55 -8.08 -11.46
N TYR A 45 3.43 -7.40 -11.72
CA TYR A 45 3.02 -7.08 -13.10
C TYR A 45 4.00 -6.13 -13.80
N MET A 46 4.44 -5.07 -13.12
CA MET A 46 5.40 -4.12 -13.68
C MET A 46 6.74 -4.78 -14.01
N ILE A 47 7.23 -5.67 -13.15
CA ILE A 47 8.47 -6.42 -13.40
C ILE A 47 8.34 -7.31 -14.64
N ARG A 48 7.17 -7.95 -14.84
CA ARG A 48 6.94 -8.75 -16.05
C ARG A 48 6.95 -7.91 -17.32
N VAL A 49 6.27 -6.76 -17.31
CA VAL A 49 6.28 -5.83 -18.47
C VAL A 49 7.71 -5.36 -18.76
N LEU A 50 8.45 -4.97 -17.72
CA LEU A 50 9.84 -4.55 -17.87
C LEU A 50 10.72 -5.66 -18.45
N TRP A 51 10.52 -6.91 -18.00
CA TRP A 51 11.25 -8.06 -18.51
C TRP A 51 11.03 -8.28 -20.00
N GLU A 52 9.78 -8.20 -20.47
CA GLU A 52 9.47 -8.28 -21.90
C GLU A 52 10.18 -7.17 -22.70
N CYS A 53 10.12 -5.92 -22.23
CA CYS A 53 10.83 -4.80 -22.88
C CYS A 53 12.35 -5.01 -22.92
N LEU A 54 12.95 -5.55 -21.85
CA LEU A 54 14.38 -5.84 -21.79
C LEU A 54 14.76 -6.92 -22.80
N MET A 55 13.94 -7.97 -22.94
CA MET A 55 14.15 -9.00 -23.95
C MET A 55 14.06 -8.44 -25.37
N GLU A 56 13.10 -7.55 -25.65
CA GLU A 56 12.98 -6.85 -26.94
C GLU A 56 14.23 -6.00 -27.27
N MET A 57 14.87 -5.45 -26.24
CA MET A 57 16.13 -4.70 -26.35
C MET A 57 17.37 -5.60 -26.46
N GLY A 58 17.20 -6.93 -26.42
CA GLY A 58 18.28 -7.90 -26.50
C GLY A 58 19.09 -8.06 -25.21
N VAL A 59 18.57 -7.58 -24.08
CA VAL A 59 19.22 -7.75 -22.77
C VAL A 59 19.15 -9.22 -22.37
N THR A 60 20.30 -9.78 -21.99
CA THR A 60 20.36 -11.18 -21.58
C THR A 60 20.15 -11.33 -20.07
N ARG A 61 19.81 -12.55 -19.65
CA ARG A 61 19.67 -12.88 -18.23
C ARG A 61 20.96 -12.64 -17.45
N GLU A 62 22.10 -12.99 -18.05
CA GLU A 62 23.42 -12.83 -17.45
C GLU A 62 23.75 -11.36 -17.17
N GLU A 63 23.32 -10.46 -18.05
CA GLU A 63 23.52 -9.02 -17.86
C GLU A 63 22.69 -8.47 -16.70
N VAL A 64 21.47 -8.96 -16.54
CA VAL A 64 20.59 -8.61 -15.41
C VAL A 64 21.15 -9.17 -14.11
N ASP A 65 21.57 -10.44 -14.08
CA ASP A 65 22.18 -11.07 -12.90
C ASP A 65 23.45 -10.32 -12.47
N ARG A 66 24.31 -9.94 -13.42
CA ARG A 66 25.49 -9.10 -13.14
C ARG A 66 25.08 -7.77 -12.52
N LYS A 67 24.03 -7.13 -13.03
CA LYS A 67 23.56 -5.84 -12.53
C LYS A 67 22.97 -5.94 -11.13
N MET A 68 22.26 -7.02 -10.83
CA MET A 68 21.76 -7.29 -9.47
C MET A 68 22.92 -7.38 -8.47
N GLN A 69 23.98 -8.11 -8.81
CA GLN A 69 25.17 -8.21 -7.95
C GLN A 69 25.89 -6.86 -7.76
N GLU A 70 25.95 -6.01 -8.80
CA GLU A 70 26.50 -4.65 -8.68
C GLU A 70 25.67 -3.78 -7.72
N ILE A 71 24.34 -3.89 -7.77
CA ILE A 71 23.43 -3.13 -6.91
C ILE A 71 23.54 -3.60 -5.45
N GLU A 72 23.58 -4.91 -5.22
CA GLU A 72 23.79 -5.49 -3.89
C GLU A 72 25.11 -5.01 -3.26
N LYS A 73 26.20 -5.02 -4.04
CA LYS A 73 27.52 -4.52 -3.59
C LYS A 73 27.53 -3.04 -3.26
N ARG A 74 26.65 -2.24 -3.87
CA ARG A 74 26.48 -0.80 -3.57
C ARG A 74 25.68 -0.56 -2.29
N GLY A 75 25.10 -1.60 -1.69
CA GLY A 75 24.29 -1.48 -0.48
C GLY A 75 23.01 -0.68 -0.71
N TRP A 76 22.43 -0.75 -1.91
CA TRP A 76 21.21 -0.01 -2.22
C TRP A 76 20.05 -0.47 -1.33
N THR A 77 19.54 0.43 -0.51
CA THR A 77 18.35 0.21 0.32
C THR A 77 17.13 0.82 -0.35
N ILE A 78 16.07 0.02 -0.50
CA ILE A 78 14.76 0.52 -0.92
C ILE A 78 14.24 1.40 0.22
N ASN A 79 14.23 2.71 0.01
CA ASN A 79 13.63 3.66 0.94
C ASN A 79 12.22 4.02 0.42
N PRO A 80 11.14 3.44 0.96
CA PRO A 80 9.79 3.79 0.56
C PRO A 80 9.41 5.14 1.17
N ASN A 81 9.95 6.23 0.63
CA ASN A 81 9.40 7.56 0.94
C ASN A 81 7.99 7.64 0.34
N GLY A 82 7.02 8.07 1.16
CA GLY A 82 5.61 8.07 0.84
C GLY A 82 5.31 8.76 -0.49
N TYR A 83 4.97 7.96 -1.50
CA TYR A 83 4.71 8.41 -2.85
C TYR A 83 3.36 9.13 -2.92
N TYR A 84 3.34 10.38 -3.35
CA TYR A 84 2.11 11.13 -3.57
C TYR A 84 2.24 12.02 -4.80
N ARG A 85 1.13 12.23 -5.51
CA ARG A 85 1.01 13.24 -6.55
C ARG A 85 -0.12 14.22 -6.25
N PRO A 86 -0.01 15.49 -6.64
CA PRO A 86 -1.14 16.40 -6.58
C PRO A 86 -2.22 15.97 -7.57
N CYS A 87 -3.48 16.03 -7.15
CA CYS A 87 -4.61 15.82 -8.04
C CYS A 87 -4.65 16.95 -9.09
N PRO A 88 -4.74 16.66 -10.39
CA PRO A 88 -4.79 17.69 -11.43
C PRO A 88 -6.07 18.54 -11.36
N ASN A 89 -7.12 18.04 -10.69
CA ASN A 89 -8.39 18.75 -10.57
C ASN A 89 -8.46 19.63 -9.30
N CYS A 90 -8.09 19.10 -8.14
CA CYS A 90 -8.25 19.80 -6.86
C CYS A 90 -6.95 20.13 -6.13
N GLY A 91 -5.78 19.77 -6.67
CA GLY A 91 -4.46 20.02 -6.10
C GLY A 91 -4.14 19.24 -4.81
N LYS A 92 -5.10 18.49 -4.26
CA LYS A 92 -4.90 17.68 -3.05
C LYS A 92 -3.94 16.54 -3.31
N LYS A 93 -3.17 16.14 -2.30
CA LYS A 93 -2.28 14.97 -2.37
C LYS A 93 -3.12 13.70 -2.61
N VAL A 94 -2.74 12.96 -3.64
CA VAL A 94 -3.26 11.65 -4.00
C VAL A 94 -2.14 10.65 -3.75
N HIS A 95 -2.41 9.73 -2.83
CA HIS A 95 -1.54 8.61 -2.57
C HIS A 95 -2.03 7.41 -3.38
N ASP A 96 -1.11 6.53 -3.74
CA ASP A 96 -1.43 5.30 -4.48
C ASP A 96 -2.05 4.25 -3.54
N TYR A 97 -3.36 4.35 -3.30
CA TYR A 97 -4.11 3.41 -2.45
C TYR A 97 -4.96 2.41 -3.25
N THR A 98 -4.91 2.41 -4.59
CA THR A 98 -5.85 1.60 -5.39
C THR A 98 -5.27 0.26 -5.80
N GLU A 99 -6.11 -0.70 -6.16
CA GLU A 99 -5.67 -1.98 -6.74
C GLU A 99 -5.27 -1.86 -8.21
N LYS A 100 -5.65 -0.76 -8.89
CA LYS A 100 -5.41 -0.57 -10.32
C LYS A 100 -3.97 -0.16 -10.59
N VAL A 101 -3.29 -0.92 -11.45
CA VAL A 101 -1.91 -0.63 -11.85
C VAL A 101 -1.88 0.74 -12.55
N PHE A 102 -0.96 1.61 -12.13
CA PHE A 102 -0.71 2.94 -12.70
C PHE A 102 -1.79 4.02 -12.51
N GLU A 103 -2.78 3.81 -11.66
CA GLU A 103 -3.82 4.81 -11.42
C GLU A 103 -4.20 4.87 -9.94
N ALA A 104 -4.51 6.07 -9.46
CA ALA A 104 -5.12 6.28 -8.16
C ALA A 104 -6.34 7.19 -8.29
N THR A 105 -7.36 6.97 -7.46
CA THR A 105 -8.54 7.84 -7.44
C THR A 105 -8.39 8.86 -6.33
N CYS A 106 -8.50 10.15 -6.65
CA CYS A 106 -8.51 11.21 -5.66
C CYS A 106 -9.73 11.07 -4.74
N VAL A 107 -9.51 10.81 -3.45
CA VAL A 107 -10.59 10.64 -2.45
C VAL A 107 -11.45 11.88 -2.25
N TYR A 108 -10.97 13.06 -2.67
CA TYR A 108 -11.67 14.34 -2.48
C TYR A 108 -12.60 14.70 -3.63
N CYS A 109 -12.22 14.41 -4.87
CA CYS A 109 -12.98 14.84 -6.05
C CYS A 109 -13.30 13.71 -7.04
N GLY A 110 -12.89 12.48 -6.73
CA GLY A 110 -13.14 11.29 -7.57
C GLY A 110 -12.35 11.24 -8.87
N THR A 111 -11.48 12.23 -9.15
CA THR A 111 -10.67 12.24 -10.36
C THR A 111 -9.66 11.09 -10.33
N VAL A 112 -9.60 10.33 -11.43
CA VAL A 112 -8.57 9.31 -11.66
C VAL A 112 -7.27 10.02 -12.05
N VAL A 113 -6.21 9.72 -11.30
CA VAL A 113 -4.88 10.32 -11.44
C VAL A 113 -3.92 9.20 -11.85
N PRO A 114 -3.19 9.33 -12.97
CA PRO A 114 -2.16 8.36 -13.30
C PRO A 114 -1.07 8.36 -12.22
N MET A 115 -0.48 7.21 -11.92
CA MET A 115 0.54 7.00 -10.88
C MET A 115 1.61 6.05 -11.43
N TYR A 116 2.60 6.59 -12.17
CA TYR A 116 3.73 5.80 -12.64
C TYR A 116 4.82 5.79 -11.57
N PRO A 117 5.57 4.69 -11.38
CA PRO A 117 6.74 4.69 -10.50
C PRO A 117 7.82 5.65 -11.00
N GLY A 118 8.33 6.54 -10.13
CA GLY A 118 9.41 7.50 -10.44
C GLY A 118 8.96 8.95 -10.69
N ASP A 119 7.69 9.19 -10.99
CA ASP A 119 6.97 10.47 -10.87
C ASP A 119 6.90 10.98 -9.39
N ILE A 120 8.06 11.22 -8.77
CA ILE A 120 8.15 11.94 -7.49
C ILE A 120 8.19 13.43 -7.84
N GLU A 121 7.19 14.20 -7.41
CA GLU A 121 7.40 15.65 -7.22
C GLU A 121 7.92 15.84 -5.79
N GLU A 122 9.17 16.30 -5.67
CA GLU A 122 9.79 16.72 -4.39
C GLU A 122 8.95 17.79 -3.68
#